data_AF-A0A9E7KRD8-F1
#
_entry.id   AF-A0A9E7KRD8-F1
#
_cell.length_a   1.000
_cell.length_b   1.000
_cell.length_c   1.000
_cell.angle_alpha   90.00
_cell.angle_beta   90.00
_cell.angle_gamma   90.00
#
_symmetry.space_group_name_H-M   'P 1'
#
loop_
_entity.id
_entity.type
_entity.pdbx_description
1 polymer ?
#
loop_
_entity_poly.entity_id
_entity_poly.type
_entity_poly.pdbx_seq_one_letter_code
_entity_poly.pdbx_strand_id
1 'polypeptide(L)'
;MAASASVVLSFSLCLLLLCHISRAQLGLGQLGAGEPCARPLGLVSQCRIERLSALEPTRRVPSEAGFTEYFDQFNEQLQCAGVAVRRRTIQPRGLLLPSFSSAPRLVYIMQGRGIIGTVIPGCPETFQSFQQTEQQWEQGTEAYCTMKIRQNIGDPSRADYFNPRAGRITTLNSQKLPILRFVQMSAVRALLRPCSLVAQRRSNPSSKPSNNGSRWQADVRGSETSTSGSTTSVRGDIIALPAGVAYWSYNNGEAAVVAITTFDTSSSANQLDRQHREFLLAGRERLVEQGSQIEVRLPQIKGNNLLSGFELDPLAEALGVDRELVRKIQNPDDRRGEIVLVTSGLQVLQASRQSEQLAREREVRQECQEGRGCQSNVLEAYCTMKIRQNIGDPSRADYFNPRAGRITTLNSQKLPILRFVQMSAVRALLRPNAIRSPHWNVNAHSIVYALRGYSRVQVVGHRGQTVFVGELRQGQLLVVPQYFAMMFQAQRETFEWVSIKTNDNAMTSALRGMPVEVLMNSYCISREEAMQLKFNRGNELALFTSKIEREAIRTSV
;
A
#
# COMPACT_ATOMS: atom_id res chain seq x y z
N MET A 1 24.77 -72.38 -18.92
CA MET A 1 23.76 -71.90 -19.89
C MET A 1 22.78 -71.02 -19.11
N ALA A 2 23.08 -69.74 -18.93
CA ALA A 2 22.83 -68.65 -19.90
C ALA A 2 21.35 -68.22 -19.97
N ALA A 3 20.83 -67.73 -18.85
CA ALA A 3 19.76 -66.74 -18.68
C ALA A 3 19.72 -66.49 -17.16
N SER A 4 19.75 -65.31 -16.58
CA SER A 4 19.50 -63.96 -17.10
C SER A 4 19.99 -62.96 -16.04
N ALA A 5 21.29 -62.62 -16.08
CA ALA A 5 21.86 -61.55 -15.23
C ALA A 5 21.18 -60.18 -15.45
N SER A 6 20.47 -60.02 -16.57
CA SER A 6 19.63 -58.87 -16.91
C SER A 6 18.40 -58.71 -15.99
N VAL A 7 17.79 -59.80 -15.52
CA VAL A 7 16.57 -59.73 -14.68
C VAL A 7 16.90 -59.31 -13.24
N VAL A 8 18.05 -59.75 -12.72
CA VAL A 8 18.50 -59.41 -11.36
C VAL A 8 18.96 -57.94 -11.28
N LEU A 9 19.64 -57.43 -12.32
CA LEU A 9 20.00 -56.02 -12.41
C LEU A 9 18.78 -55.10 -12.57
N SER A 10 17.76 -55.52 -13.33
CA SER A 10 16.51 -54.78 -13.48
C SER A 10 15.72 -54.70 -12.15
N PHE A 11 15.64 -55.80 -11.39
CA PHE A 11 15.00 -55.80 -10.08
C PHE A 11 15.76 -54.97 -9.03
N SER A 12 17.10 -55.02 -9.01
CA SER A 12 17.91 -54.18 -8.11
C SER A 12 17.82 -52.69 -8.43
N LEU A 13 17.76 -52.32 -9.71
CA LEU A 13 17.59 -50.92 -10.11
C LEU A 13 16.17 -50.41 -9.79
N CYS A 14 15.15 -51.27 -9.89
CA CYS A 14 13.77 -50.94 -9.51
C CYS A 14 13.61 -50.78 -7.99
N LEU A 15 14.29 -51.62 -7.19
CA LEU A 15 14.33 -51.50 -5.71
C LEU A 15 15.06 -50.24 -5.23
N LEU A 16 16.14 -49.82 -5.90
CA LEU A 16 16.83 -48.56 -5.59
C LEU A 16 16.02 -47.32 -6.02
N LEU A 17 15.31 -47.38 -7.15
CA LEU A 17 14.40 -46.30 -7.57
C LEU A 17 13.17 -46.19 -6.64
N LEU A 18 12.60 -47.30 -6.18
CA LEU A 18 11.50 -47.29 -5.20
C LEU A 18 11.99 -46.82 -3.81
N CYS A 19 13.21 -47.15 -3.39
CA CYS A 19 13.79 -46.65 -2.13
C CYS A 19 14.19 -45.16 -2.15
N HIS A 20 14.44 -44.57 -3.32
CA HIS A 20 14.66 -43.12 -3.46
C HIS A 20 13.36 -42.31 -3.55
N ILE A 21 12.23 -42.93 -3.89
CA ILE A 21 10.92 -42.27 -3.97
C ILE A 21 10.17 -42.34 -2.62
N SER A 22 10.52 -43.25 -1.73
CA SER A 22 9.98 -43.32 -0.34
C SER A 22 10.73 -42.48 0.70
N ARG A 23 11.55 -41.49 0.29
CA ARG A 23 12.06 -40.43 1.17
C ARG A 23 11.30 -39.10 1.07
N ALA A 24 10.07 -39.16 0.56
CA ALA A 24 9.08 -38.11 0.78
C ALA A 24 7.97 -38.67 1.67
N GLN A 25 7.86 -38.08 2.88
CA GLN A 25 6.82 -38.26 3.90
C GLN A 25 7.01 -39.38 4.93
N LEU A 26 6.87 -38.96 6.20
CA LEU A 26 6.72 -39.69 7.46
C LEU A 26 7.99 -40.17 8.17
N GLY A 27 8.36 -39.43 9.22
CA GLY A 27 9.32 -39.83 10.25
C GLY A 27 9.19 -38.98 11.51
N LEU A 28 8.14 -39.25 12.29
CA LEU A 28 8.04 -38.86 13.71
C LEU A 28 8.85 -39.87 14.55
N GLY A 29 9.94 -39.37 15.18
CA GLY A 29 10.43 -39.73 16.52
C GLY A 29 10.95 -41.14 16.82
N GLN A 30 12.27 -41.23 17.10
CA GLN A 30 12.79 -42.02 18.22
C GLN A 30 13.97 -41.29 18.89
N LEU A 31 14.00 -41.40 20.22
CA LEU A 31 14.68 -40.52 21.17
C LEU A 31 16.20 -40.67 21.22
N GLY A 32 16.89 -39.52 21.21
CA GLY A 32 18.25 -39.36 21.72
C GLY A 32 18.30 -38.05 22.51
N ALA A 33 18.62 -38.13 23.80
CA ALA A 33 18.56 -37.03 24.74
C ALA A 33 19.63 -35.96 24.45
N GLY A 34 19.19 -34.72 24.30
CA GLY A 34 20.04 -33.52 24.17
C GLY A 34 19.21 -32.29 23.85
N GLU A 35 18.88 -31.51 24.89
CA GLU A 35 18.41 -30.10 24.93
C GLU A 35 17.35 -29.59 23.91
N PRO A 36 16.18 -29.10 24.37
CA PRO A 36 15.18 -28.53 23.47
C PRO A 36 15.49 -27.06 23.17
N CYS A 37 16.15 -26.80 22.04
CA CYS A 37 16.04 -25.52 21.33
C CYS A 37 15.19 -25.69 20.06
N ALA A 38 13.94 -26.15 20.22
CA ALA A 38 12.95 -26.06 19.17
C ALA A 38 12.33 -24.66 19.18
N ARG A 39 12.86 -23.76 18.35
CA ARG A 39 12.14 -22.56 17.93
C ARG A 39 10.91 -23.00 17.11
N PRO A 40 9.70 -22.49 17.35
CA PRO A 40 8.62 -22.64 16.38
C PRO A 40 9.00 -21.83 15.15
N LEU A 41 9.14 -22.48 13.99
CA LEU A 41 9.06 -21.77 12.71
C LEU A 41 7.72 -21.01 12.67
N GLY A 42 7.80 -19.73 12.27
CA GLY A 42 6.80 -18.70 12.52
C GLY A 42 5.35 -19.05 12.18
N LEU A 43 4.46 -18.60 13.07
CA LEU A 43 3.00 -18.67 13.10
C LEU A 43 2.34 -18.77 11.71
N VAL A 44 1.70 -19.91 11.46
CA VAL A 44 0.40 -19.91 10.76
C VAL A 44 -0.53 -19.06 11.62
N SER A 45 -0.89 -17.86 11.17
CA SER A 45 -1.94 -17.06 11.83
C SER A 45 -3.25 -17.81 11.68
N GLN A 46 -3.55 -18.70 12.62
CA GLN A 46 -4.84 -19.35 12.67
C GLN A 46 -5.86 -18.26 12.99
N CYS A 47 -6.64 -17.83 12.01
CA CYS A 47 -7.78 -16.91 12.16
C CYS A 47 -8.93 -17.56 12.95
N ARG A 48 -8.62 -18.31 14.02
CA ARG A 48 -9.54 -18.97 14.92
C ARG A 48 -9.92 -18.00 16.04
N ILE A 49 -10.53 -16.88 15.65
CA ILE A 49 -10.92 -15.83 16.58
C ILE A 49 -12.30 -16.16 17.16
N GLU A 50 -12.36 -16.35 18.48
CA GLU A 50 -13.60 -16.62 19.20
C GLU A 50 -14.26 -15.37 19.75
N ARG A 51 -13.47 -14.31 19.97
CA ARG A 51 -13.95 -13.01 20.44
C ARG A 51 -13.16 -11.89 19.78
N LEU A 52 -13.85 -10.93 19.19
CA LEU A 52 -13.25 -9.70 18.69
C LEU A 52 -13.45 -8.58 19.72
N SER A 53 -12.62 -7.54 19.60
CA SER A 53 -12.76 -6.31 20.37
C SER A 53 -12.48 -5.09 19.50
N ALA A 54 -13.10 -3.96 19.84
CA ALA A 54 -12.74 -2.68 19.24
C ALA A 54 -11.36 -2.26 19.78
N LEU A 55 -10.45 -1.95 18.88
CA LEU A 55 -9.05 -1.61 19.14
C LEU A 55 -8.87 -0.09 19.17
N GLU A 56 -8.00 0.36 20.05
CA GLU A 56 -7.51 1.74 20.15
C GLU A 56 -5.98 1.75 19.99
N PRO A 57 -5.38 2.90 19.65
CA PRO A 57 -3.92 2.99 19.59
C PRO A 57 -3.30 2.71 20.97
N THR A 58 -2.26 1.89 21.01
CA THR A 58 -1.59 1.47 22.25
C THR A 58 -0.37 2.32 22.58
N ARG A 59 0.23 2.96 21.58
CA ARG A 59 1.43 3.80 21.73
C ARG A 59 1.28 5.10 20.94
N ARG A 60 1.69 6.23 21.53
CA ARG A 60 1.80 7.52 20.84
C ARG A 60 3.24 8.03 20.92
N VAL A 61 3.82 8.37 19.77
CA VAL A 61 5.19 8.87 19.63
C VAL A 61 5.16 10.33 19.17
N PRO A 62 5.66 11.29 19.97
CA PRO A 62 5.70 12.69 19.58
C PRO A 62 6.82 12.98 18.57
N SER A 63 6.58 13.97 17.71
CA SER A 63 7.56 14.60 16.82
C SER A 63 7.46 16.13 16.94
N GLU A 64 8.41 16.87 16.39
CA GLU A 64 8.49 18.33 16.48
C GLU A 64 7.19 19.02 16.00
N ALA A 65 6.61 18.57 14.89
CA ALA A 65 5.40 19.15 14.31
C ALA A 65 4.24 18.15 14.20
N GLY A 66 4.11 17.24 15.17
CA GLY A 66 3.03 16.26 15.14
C GLY A 66 3.25 15.06 16.07
N PHE A 67 2.52 14.00 15.82
CA PHE A 67 2.71 12.72 16.50
C PHE A 67 2.15 11.55 15.68
N THR A 68 2.59 10.35 16.04
CA THR A 68 2.17 9.08 15.42
C THR A 68 1.68 8.11 16.48
N GLU A 69 0.50 7.58 16.26
CA GLU A 69 -0.18 6.63 17.11
C GLU A 69 -0.20 5.25 16.45
N TYR A 70 0.27 4.25 17.19
CA TYR A 70 0.42 2.88 16.72
C TYR A 70 -0.65 2.00 17.34
N PHE A 71 -1.26 1.16 16.52
CA PHE A 71 -2.02 0.01 17.00
C PHE A 71 -1.05 -1.15 17.23
N ASP A 72 -1.33 -2.01 18.20
CA ASP A 72 -0.49 -3.17 18.47
C ASP A 72 -0.53 -4.17 17.30
N GLN A 73 0.53 -4.22 16.50
CA GLN A 73 0.63 -5.12 15.36
C GLN A 73 0.60 -6.61 15.77
N PHE A 74 0.89 -6.94 17.03
CA PHE A 74 0.88 -8.31 17.54
C PHE A 74 -0.49 -8.74 18.06
N ASN A 75 -1.47 -7.83 18.06
CA ASN A 75 -2.85 -8.17 18.34
C ASN A 75 -3.32 -9.28 17.39
N GLU A 76 -3.97 -10.31 17.92
CA GLU A 76 -4.41 -11.49 17.16
C GLU A 76 -5.30 -11.14 15.96
N GLN A 77 -6.11 -10.08 16.07
CA GLN A 77 -7.03 -9.67 15.01
C GLN A 77 -6.26 -9.06 13.84
N LEU A 78 -5.23 -8.25 14.13
CA LEU A 78 -4.35 -7.64 13.14
C LEU A 78 -3.41 -8.68 12.50
N GLN A 79 -2.90 -9.63 13.30
CA GLN A 79 -2.11 -10.77 12.81
C GLN A 79 -2.92 -11.70 11.90
N CYS A 80 -4.18 -11.99 12.24
CA CYS A 80 -5.10 -12.75 11.38
C CYS A 80 -5.35 -12.04 10.05
N ALA A 81 -5.63 -10.74 10.08
CA ALA A 81 -5.83 -9.96 8.85
C ALA A 81 -4.53 -9.69 8.07
N GLY A 82 -3.36 -9.96 8.65
CA GLY A 82 -2.07 -9.73 8.00
C GLY A 82 -1.75 -8.25 7.82
N VAL A 83 -2.19 -7.38 8.72
CA VAL A 83 -2.07 -5.92 8.57
C VAL A 83 -1.45 -5.23 9.78
N ALA A 84 -0.80 -4.09 9.54
CA ALA A 84 -0.44 -3.13 10.58
C ALA A 84 -1.16 -1.80 10.34
N VAL A 85 -1.49 -1.07 11.42
CA VAL A 85 -2.24 0.18 11.32
C VAL A 85 -1.60 1.24 12.22
N ARG A 86 -1.57 2.48 11.71
CA ARG A 86 -1.19 3.64 12.51
C ARG A 86 -1.96 4.89 12.10
N ARG A 87 -2.06 5.86 13.02
CA ARG A 87 -2.67 7.17 12.80
C ARG A 87 -1.62 8.25 12.97
N ARG A 88 -1.55 9.19 12.03
CA ARG A 88 -0.63 10.34 12.09
C ARG A 88 -1.42 11.63 12.20
N THR A 89 -0.92 12.53 13.03
CA THR A 89 -1.40 13.91 13.13
C THR A 89 -0.24 14.86 12.83
N ILE A 90 -0.36 15.61 11.73
CA ILE A 90 0.65 16.55 11.24
C ILE A 90 0.13 17.96 11.47
N GLN A 91 0.81 18.72 12.33
CA GLN A 91 0.44 20.11 12.64
C GLN A 91 0.68 21.03 11.43
N PRO A 92 0.09 22.25 11.41
CA PRO A 92 0.37 23.24 10.38
C PRO A 92 1.87 23.45 10.19
N ARG A 93 2.32 23.49 8.93
CA ARG A 93 3.74 23.53 8.54
C ARG A 93 4.58 22.31 8.94
N GLY A 94 3.96 21.23 9.36
CA GLY A 94 4.62 19.95 9.61
C GLY A 94 4.95 19.23 8.30
N LEU A 95 6.18 18.74 8.18
CA LEU A 95 6.66 17.87 7.11
C LEU A 95 6.91 16.47 7.67
N LEU A 96 6.09 15.51 7.25
CA LEU A 96 6.37 14.09 7.39
C LEU A 96 7.55 13.74 6.48
N LEU A 97 8.65 13.31 7.09
CA LEU A 97 9.89 13.03 6.41
C LEU A 97 9.77 11.86 5.41
N PRO A 98 10.55 11.87 4.31
CA PRO A 98 10.51 10.83 3.31
C PRO A 98 10.85 9.45 3.88
N SER A 99 10.02 8.47 3.56
CA SER A 99 10.20 7.08 3.98
C SER A 99 9.50 6.11 3.04
N PHE A 100 10.01 4.88 2.97
CA PHE A 100 9.38 3.77 2.27
C PHE A 100 9.12 2.58 3.21
N SER A 101 8.23 1.67 2.80
CA SER A 101 7.81 0.52 3.62
C SER A 101 7.98 -0.77 2.82
N SER A 102 8.30 -1.87 3.49
CA SER A 102 8.33 -3.20 2.87
C SER A 102 6.94 -3.71 2.48
N ALA A 103 5.90 -3.21 3.13
CA ALA A 103 4.50 -3.54 2.86
C ALA A 103 3.81 -2.44 2.04
N PRO A 104 2.95 -2.79 1.07
CA PRO A 104 2.07 -1.84 0.40
C PRO A 104 1.05 -1.28 1.39
N ARG A 105 0.55 -0.06 1.13
CA ARG A 105 -0.28 0.67 2.09
C ARG A 105 -1.33 1.56 1.45
N LEU A 106 -2.46 1.69 2.13
CA LEU A 106 -3.48 2.71 1.86
C LEU A 106 -3.47 3.76 2.97
N VAL A 107 -3.41 5.03 2.59
CA VAL A 107 -3.49 6.20 3.48
C VAL A 107 -4.86 6.86 3.27
N TYR A 108 -5.69 6.93 4.30
CA TYR A 108 -6.94 7.68 4.28
C TYR A 108 -6.79 9.02 5.01
N ILE A 109 -7.04 10.13 4.31
CA ILE A 109 -7.02 11.47 4.89
C ILE A 109 -8.36 11.74 5.58
N MET A 110 -8.36 11.73 6.91
CA MET A 110 -9.55 11.93 7.73
C MET A 110 -9.91 13.41 7.87
N GLN A 111 -8.90 14.27 7.95
CA GLN A 111 -9.03 15.71 8.20
C GLN A 111 -7.86 16.47 7.56
N GLY A 112 -8.11 17.74 7.21
CA GLY A 112 -7.09 18.67 6.74
C GLY A 112 -6.85 18.58 5.23
N ARG A 113 -5.84 19.32 4.80
CA ARG A 113 -5.30 19.32 3.44
C ARG A 113 -3.79 19.47 3.50
N GLY A 114 -3.11 18.92 2.51
CA GLY A 114 -1.65 18.98 2.46
C GLY A 114 -1.12 18.68 1.07
N ILE A 115 0.19 18.73 0.95
CA ILE A 115 0.94 18.28 -0.22
C ILE A 115 1.44 16.88 0.07
N ILE A 116 1.42 16.02 -0.93
CA ILE A 116 2.06 14.71 -0.89
C ILE A 116 3.05 14.62 -2.05
N GLY A 117 4.11 13.85 -1.87
CA GLY A 117 5.00 13.47 -2.94
C GLY A 117 5.41 12.01 -2.83
N THR A 118 5.61 11.40 -3.99
CA THR A 118 6.06 10.01 -4.12
C THR A 118 7.25 9.94 -5.05
N VAL A 119 8.26 9.15 -4.69
CA VAL A 119 9.37 8.84 -5.58
C VAL A 119 9.23 7.38 -6.02
N ILE A 120 8.91 7.20 -7.30
CA ILE A 120 8.76 5.88 -7.92
C ILE A 120 10.10 5.53 -8.58
N PRO A 121 10.78 4.45 -8.16
CA PRO A 121 12.06 4.06 -8.75
C PRO A 121 11.95 3.85 -10.26
N GLY A 122 12.90 4.41 -11.02
CA GLY A 122 12.97 4.30 -12.47
C GLY A 122 12.10 5.30 -13.24
N CYS A 123 11.36 6.18 -12.56
CA CYS A 123 10.61 7.25 -13.20
C CYS A 123 11.45 8.54 -13.28
N PRO A 124 11.48 9.22 -14.44
CA PRO A 124 12.14 10.53 -14.55
C PRO A 124 11.38 11.58 -13.72
N GLU A 125 12.08 12.66 -13.34
CA GLU A 125 11.45 13.82 -12.75
C GLU A 125 10.67 14.58 -13.83
N THR A 126 9.34 14.64 -13.69
CA THR A 126 8.44 15.17 -14.73
C THR A 126 7.96 16.59 -14.47
N PHE A 127 8.08 17.12 -13.25
CA PHE A 127 7.87 18.55 -13.00
C PHE A 127 9.20 19.26 -13.18
N GLN A 128 9.29 20.05 -14.24
CA GLN A 128 10.48 20.81 -14.58
C GLN A 128 10.05 22.23 -14.94
N SER A 129 10.73 23.25 -14.40
CA SER A 129 10.53 24.65 -14.80
C SER A 129 11.43 24.96 -15.99
N PHE A 130 11.00 24.61 -17.21
CA PHE A 130 11.70 24.99 -18.43
C PHE A 130 10.91 26.06 -19.21
N GLN A 131 11.60 27.12 -19.68
CA GLN A 131 11.13 27.88 -20.83
C GLN A 131 11.17 26.94 -22.04
N GLN A 132 10.05 26.86 -22.75
CA GLN A 132 9.77 25.90 -23.82
C GLN A 132 10.94 25.64 -24.77
N THR A 133 11.28 24.37 -24.98
CA THR A 133 11.76 23.90 -26.28
C THR A 133 11.32 22.44 -26.44
N GLU A 134 10.23 22.23 -27.18
CA GLU A 134 9.79 20.90 -27.60
C GLU A 134 10.78 20.37 -28.65
N GLN A 135 11.40 19.22 -28.38
CA GLN A 135 12.05 18.41 -29.42
C GLN A 135 11.42 17.02 -29.40
N GLN A 136 10.64 16.79 -30.45
CA GLN A 136 9.89 15.57 -30.75
C GLN A 136 10.87 14.52 -31.31
N TRP A 137 11.00 13.38 -30.64
CA TRP A 137 11.71 12.21 -31.16
C TRP A 137 10.70 11.13 -31.50
N GLU A 138 10.42 10.95 -32.80
CA GLU A 138 9.66 9.82 -33.33
C GLU A 138 10.62 8.71 -33.76
N GLN A 139 10.46 7.50 -33.21
CA GLN A 139 10.88 6.26 -33.88
C GLN A 139 9.80 5.19 -33.70
N GLY A 140 9.12 4.87 -34.80
CA GLY A 140 8.11 3.83 -34.86
C GLY A 140 8.72 2.43 -34.91
N THR A 141 8.12 1.50 -34.18
CA THR A 141 8.23 0.06 -34.47
C THR A 141 6.87 -0.60 -34.23
N GLU A 142 6.39 -1.34 -35.24
CA GLU A 142 5.17 -2.14 -35.20
C GLU A 142 5.25 -3.27 -34.17
N ALA A 143 4.18 -3.49 -33.40
CA ALA A 143 4.10 -4.60 -32.45
C ALA A 143 2.95 -5.57 -32.82
N TYR A 144 3.33 -6.75 -33.31
CA TYR A 144 2.48 -7.93 -33.36
C TYR A 144 2.21 -8.46 -31.93
N CYS A 145 1.00 -8.97 -31.68
CA CYS A 145 0.64 -9.68 -30.45
C CYS A 145 1.42 -11.01 -30.32
N THR A 146 2.67 -10.91 -29.89
CA THR A 146 3.48 -12.04 -29.43
C THR A 146 3.94 -11.74 -28.01
N MET A 147 3.63 -12.63 -27.05
CA MET A 147 4.17 -12.48 -25.71
C MET A 147 5.69 -12.62 -25.79
N LYS A 148 6.40 -11.55 -25.44
CA LYS A 148 7.86 -11.56 -25.36
C LYS A 148 8.27 -12.47 -24.19
N ILE A 149 8.85 -13.62 -24.52
CA ILE A 149 9.33 -14.61 -23.53
C ILE A 149 10.83 -14.51 -23.22
N ARG A 150 11.56 -13.62 -23.92
CA ARG A 150 13.01 -13.42 -23.74
C ARG A 150 13.41 -11.95 -23.89
N GLN A 151 14.41 -11.54 -23.12
CA GLN A 151 15.03 -10.21 -23.20
C GLN A 151 16.54 -10.32 -23.04
N ASN A 152 17.30 -9.76 -24.01
CA ASN A 152 18.75 -9.64 -23.87
C ASN A 152 19.09 -8.46 -22.95
N ILE A 153 19.53 -8.76 -21.72
CA ILE A 153 19.96 -7.76 -20.72
C ILE A 153 21.43 -7.35 -20.86
N GLY A 154 22.16 -7.96 -21.79
CA GLY A 154 23.54 -7.58 -22.15
C GLY A 154 23.65 -6.46 -23.17
N ASP A 155 22.54 -6.03 -23.75
CA ASP A 155 22.47 -4.95 -24.73
C ASP A 155 22.66 -3.57 -24.07
N PRO A 156 23.65 -2.75 -24.48
CA PRO A 156 23.91 -1.45 -23.86
C PRO A 156 22.77 -0.45 -24.03
N SER A 157 22.02 -0.55 -25.13
CA SER A 157 20.89 0.35 -25.42
C SER A 157 19.72 0.18 -24.44
N ARG A 158 19.74 -0.88 -23.62
CA ARG A 158 18.65 -1.26 -22.71
C ARG A 158 19.00 -1.10 -21.23
N ALA A 159 20.17 -0.53 -20.94
CA ALA A 159 20.59 -0.25 -19.57
C ALA A 159 19.64 0.77 -18.93
N ASP A 160 19.19 0.49 -17.70
CA ASP A 160 18.43 1.44 -16.90
C ASP A 160 19.32 2.54 -16.35
N TYR A 161 20.55 2.16 -15.99
CA TYR A 161 21.57 3.07 -15.53
C TYR A 161 22.80 2.89 -16.40
N PHE A 162 23.25 3.98 -17.01
CA PHE A 162 24.42 3.98 -17.88
C PHE A 162 25.36 5.12 -17.51
N ASN A 163 26.59 4.77 -17.18
CA ASN A 163 27.68 5.70 -16.97
C ASN A 163 28.88 5.24 -17.82
N PRO A 164 29.32 6.02 -18.83
CA PRO A 164 30.45 5.63 -19.69
C PRO A 164 31.74 5.30 -18.93
N ARG A 165 31.95 5.86 -17.74
CA ARG A 165 33.16 5.64 -16.93
C ARG A 165 32.97 4.56 -15.86
N ALA A 166 31.80 4.46 -15.24
CA ALA A 166 31.55 3.52 -14.15
C ALA A 166 30.96 2.17 -14.61
N GLY A 167 30.28 2.14 -15.76
CA GLY A 167 29.63 0.94 -16.28
C GLY A 167 28.13 1.09 -16.48
N ARG A 168 27.40 -0.03 -16.43
CA ARG A 168 25.97 -0.08 -16.74
C ARG A 168 25.23 -1.12 -15.92
N ILE A 169 23.96 -0.86 -15.65
CA ILE A 169 23.05 -1.77 -14.96
C ILE A 169 21.79 -1.92 -15.81
N THR A 170 21.45 -3.16 -16.13
CA THR A 170 20.21 -3.52 -16.82
C THR A 170 19.38 -4.43 -15.93
N THR A 171 18.22 -3.95 -15.52
CA THR A 171 17.19 -4.66 -14.79
C THR A 171 16.19 -5.26 -15.77
N LEU A 172 15.78 -6.50 -15.51
CA LEU A 172 14.71 -7.22 -16.17
C LEU A 172 13.65 -7.55 -15.13
N ASN A 173 12.50 -6.92 -15.26
CA ASN A 173 11.37 -7.05 -14.33
C ASN A 173 10.07 -7.25 -15.13
N SER A 174 8.95 -7.36 -14.42
CA SER A 174 7.63 -7.52 -15.03
C SER A 174 7.17 -6.32 -15.88
N GLN A 175 7.82 -5.15 -15.76
CA GLN A 175 7.52 -4.01 -16.62
C GLN A 175 8.15 -4.19 -18.01
N LYS A 176 9.35 -4.78 -18.09
CA LYS A 176 10.05 -5.07 -19.37
C LYS A 176 9.69 -6.42 -19.98
N LEU A 177 9.28 -7.38 -19.15
CA LEU A 177 8.89 -8.73 -19.58
C LEU A 177 7.68 -9.20 -18.75
N PRO A 178 6.43 -8.96 -19.22
CA PRO A 178 5.21 -9.18 -18.43
C PRO A 178 5.06 -10.58 -17.83
N ILE A 179 5.62 -11.61 -18.48
CA ILE A 179 5.62 -12.99 -17.97
C ILE A 179 6.26 -13.11 -16.58
N LEU A 180 7.21 -12.22 -16.25
CA LEU A 180 7.86 -12.17 -14.95
C LEU A 180 6.92 -11.86 -13.78
N ARG A 181 5.74 -11.28 -14.07
CA ARG A 181 4.69 -11.10 -13.07
C ARG A 181 4.16 -12.43 -12.54
N PHE A 182 4.07 -13.45 -13.39
CA PHE A 182 3.52 -14.76 -13.04
C PHE A 182 4.54 -15.63 -12.32
N VAL A 183 5.82 -15.52 -12.68
CA VAL A 183 6.90 -16.27 -12.02
C VAL A 183 7.47 -15.56 -10.79
N GLN A 184 7.06 -14.30 -10.52
CA GLN A 184 7.51 -13.49 -9.39
C GLN A 184 9.04 -13.35 -9.28
N MET A 185 9.72 -13.23 -10.42
CA MET A 185 11.18 -13.09 -10.48
C MET A 185 11.60 -11.82 -11.23
N SER A 186 12.78 -11.32 -10.91
CA SER A 186 13.48 -10.29 -11.69
C SER A 186 14.95 -10.70 -11.81
N ALA A 187 15.64 -10.11 -12.78
CA ALA A 187 17.07 -10.31 -12.97
C ALA A 187 17.76 -8.96 -13.16
N VAL A 188 18.97 -8.82 -12.64
CA VAL A 188 19.80 -7.63 -12.85
C VAL A 188 21.13 -8.08 -13.41
N ARG A 189 21.59 -7.43 -14.48
CA ARG A 189 22.97 -7.53 -14.97
C ARG A 189 23.67 -6.21 -14.76
N ALA A 190 24.70 -6.22 -13.94
CA ALA A 190 25.62 -5.10 -13.79
C ALA A 190 26.94 -5.42 -14.52
N LEU A 191 27.44 -4.46 -15.29
CA LEU A 191 28.78 -4.47 -15.83
C LEU A 191 29.48 -3.23 -15.31
N LEU A 192 30.29 -3.39 -14.27
CA LEU A 192 31.09 -2.32 -13.70
C LEU A 192 32.45 -2.27 -14.40
N ARG A 193 32.89 -1.07 -14.77
CA ARG A 193 34.23 -0.87 -15.30
C ARG A 193 35.18 -0.67 -14.13
N PRO A 194 36.37 -1.31 -14.14
CA PRO A 194 37.38 -1.00 -13.14
C PRO A 194 37.69 0.49 -13.22
N CYS A 195 37.80 1.16 -12.08
CA CYS A 195 38.46 2.46 -12.03
C CYS A 195 39.92 2.22 -12.42
N SER A 196 40.25 2.41 -13.69
CA SER A 196 41.62 2.71 -14.04
C SER A 196 41.93 4.01 -13.29
N LEU A 197 42.81 3.91 -12.29
CA LEU A 197 43.54 5.05 -11.77
C LEU A 197 44.11 5.76 -13.00
N VAL A 198 43.41 6.78 -13.49
CA VAL A 198 44.04 7.78 -14.33
C VAL A 198 45.08 8.36 -13.39
N ALA A 199 46.32 7.92 -13.55
CA ALA A 199 47.47 8.49 -12.88
C ALA A 199 47.26 10.00 -12.92
N GLN A 200 47.18 10.62 -11.73
CA GLN A 200 47.22 12.06 -11.59
C GLN A 200 48.52 12.53 -12.24
N ARG A 201 48.50 12.78 -13.55
CA ARG A 201 49.46 13.67 -14.18
C ARG A 201 49.17 15.02 -13.56
N ARG A 202 49.94 15.37 -12.53
CA ARG A 202 50.18 16.76 -12.14
C ARG A 202 50.64 17.49 -13.39
N SER A 203 49.72 18.09 -14.12
CA SER A 203 50.04 19.07 -15.14
C SER A 203 50.39 20.37 -14.42
N ASN A 204 51.66 20.78 -14.54
CA ASN A 204 52.14 22.11 -14.17
C ASN A 204 51.21 23.20 -14.73
N PRO A 205 50.94 24.29 -13.98
CA PRO A 205 50.09 25.39 -14.42
C PRO A 205 50.89 26.36 -15.29
N SER A 206 51.18 26.00 -16.54
CA SER A 206 51.80 26.94 -17.48
C SER A 206 51.60 26.54 -18.95
N SER A 207 50.36 26.57 -19.41
CA SER A 207 50.05 26.75 -20.84
C SER A 207 48.57 27.10 -21.00
N LYS A 208 48.30 28.32 -21.50
CA LYS A 208 46.95 28.79 -21.85
C LYS A 208 46.32 27.85 -22.90
N PRO A 209 45.05 27.43 -22.77
CA PRO A 209 44.36 26.76 -23.86
C PRO A 209 43.86 27.79 -24.87
N SER A 210 44.07 27.47 -26.14
CA SER A 210 43.50 28.16 -27.30
C SER A 210 41.97 28.04 -27.31
N ASN A 211 41.30 29.17 -27.54
CA ASN A 211 39.87 29.27 -27.79
C ASN A 211 39.45 28.43 -29.01
N ASN A 212 38.81 27.29 -28.77
CA ASN A 212 37.71 26.76 -29.57
C ASN A 212 37.11 25.56 -28.83
N GLY A 213 36.07 25.84 -28.05
CA GLY A 213 35.34 24.85 -27.26
C GLY A 213 34.19 25.53 -26.55
N SER A 214 32.98 25.07 -26.86
CA SER A 214 31.70 25.58 -26.38
C SER A 214 31.71 25.80 -24.87
N ARG A 215 31.54 27.07 -24.52
CA ARG A 215 31.43 27.63 -23.17
C ARG A 215 30.20 27.06 -22.46
N TRP A 216 30.35 25.95 -21.75
CA TRP A 216 29.43 25.61 -20.65
C TRP A 216 29.82 26.48 -19.46
N GLN A 217 29.31 27.72 -19.46
CA GLN A 217 29.18 28.47 -18.22
C GLN A 217 28.15 27.74 -17.37
N ALA A 218 28.59 27.22 -16.23
CA ALA A 218 27.70 26.97 -15.11
C ALA A 218 27.18 28.34 -14.64
N ASP A 219 26.07 28.77 -15.24
CA ASP A 219 25.27 29.87 -14.71
C ASP A 219 24.61 29.31 -13.45
N VAL A 220 25.26 29.52 -12.30
CA VAL A 220 24.63 29.34 -10.98
C VAL A 220 23.67 30.52 -10.82
N ARG A 221 22.47 30.37 -11.37
CA ARG A 221 21.30 31.21 -11.06
C ARG A 221 20.22 30.34 -10.44
N GLY A 222 19.58 30.90 -9.42
CA GLY A 222 18.85 30.18 -8.39
C GLY A 222 17.56 29.49 -8.85
N SER A 223 17.21 28.49 -8.05
CA SER A 223 15.94 27.77 -7.95
C SER A 223 15.40 27.12 -9.22
N GLU A 224 16.09 26.09 -9.69
CA GLU A 224 15.49 25.05 -10.54
C GLU A 224 15.15 23.86 -9.64
N THR A 225 13.86 23.60 -9.41
CA THR A 225 13.39 22.49 -8.57
C THR A 225 12.66 21.48 -9.44
N SER A 226 13.38 20.48 -9.96
CA SER A 226 12.71 19.32 -10.55
C SER A 226 12.28 18.34 -9.44
N THR A 227 11.03 17.88 -9.46
CA THR A 227 10.52 16.90 -8.48
C THR A 227 9.64 15.85 -9.16
N SER A 228 9.72 14.60 -8.70
CA SER A 228 8.69 13.59 -8.99
C SER A 228 7.35 14.07 -8.43
N GLY A 229 6.27 13.95 -9.21
CA GLY A 229 5.04 14.72 -9.06
C GLY A 229 4.51 14.91 -7.64
N SER A 230 4.53 16.16 -7.16
CA SER A 230 3.83 16.56 -5.95
C SER A 230 2.35 16.77 -6.27
N THR A 231 1.45 16.44 -5.34
CA THR A 231 0.01 16.60 -5.55
C THR A 231 -0.70 17.02 -4.28
N THR A 232 -1.81 17.74 -4.43
CA THR A 232 -2.66 18.10 -3.29
C THR A 232 -3.44 16.90 -2.77
N SER A 233 -3.45 16.73 -1.45
CA SER A 233 -4.26 15.79 -0.70
C SER A 233 -5.28 16.53 0.15
N VAL A 234 -6.50 15.99 0.22
CA VAL A 234 -7.61 16.57 1.00
C VAL A 234 -8.38 15.50 1.76
N ARG A 235 -9.15 15.92 2.77
CA ARG A 235 -10.10 15.05 3.46
C ARG A 235 -10.91 14.19 2.48
N GLY A 236 -10.95 12.88 2.77
CA GLY A 236 -11.66 11.89 1.97
C GLY A 236 -10.80 11.19 0.92
N ASP A 237 -9.56 11.63 0.68
CA ASP A 237 -8.63 10.96 -0.22
C ASP A 237 -8.15 9.63 0.36
N ILE A 238 -8.16 8.59 -0.48
CA ILE A 238 -7.33 7.39 -0.34
C ILE A 238 -6.11 7.58 -1.23
N ILE A 239 -4.92 7.38 -0.68
CA ILE A 239 -3.66 7.35 -1.41
C ILE A 239 -3.12 5.92 -1.34
N ALA A 240 -2.81 5.35 -2.50
CA ALA A 240 -2.32 4.00 -2.65
C ALA A 240 -0.82 3.99 -2.94
N LEU A 241 -0.06 3.32 -2.09
CA LEU A 241 1.40 3.31 -2.14
C LEU A 241 1.90 1.85 -2.19
N PRO A 242 2.51 1.42 -3.31
CA PRO A 242 3.18 0.13 -3.39
C PRO A 242 4.33 0.02 -2.38
N ALA A 243 4.73 -1.22 -2.08
CA ALA A 243 5.94 -1.49 -1.30
C ALA A 243 7.17 -0.85 -1.97
N GLY A 244 8.09 -0.30 -1.17
CA GLY A 244 9.32 0.34 -1.62
C GLY A 244 9.18 1.75 -2.19
N VAL A 245 7.96 2.25 -2.45
CA VAL A 245 7.78 3.63 -2.92
C VAL A 245 7.97 4.61 -1.77
N ALA A 246 8.92 5.55 -1.93
CA ALA A 246 9.16 6.59 -0.95
C ALA A 246 8.04 7.62 -0.99
N TYR A 247 7.61 8.06 0.18
CA TYR A 247 6.49 8.99 0.37
C TYR A 247 6.82 10.01 1.44
N TRP A 248 6.40 11.25 1.20
CA TRP A 248 6.44 12.35 2.16
C TRP A 248 5.14 13.15 2.09
N SER A 249 4.84 13.90 3.15
CA SER A 249 3.66 14.76 3.18
C SER A 249 3.91 16.04 3.96
N TYR A 250 3.38 17.15 3.49
CA TYR A 250 3.51 18.45 4.10
C TYR A 250 2.14 19.08 4.36
N ASN A 251 1.92 19.56 5.58
CA ASN A 251 0.71 20.29 5.91
C ASN A 251 0.86 21.78 5.58
N ASN A 252 0.27 22.20 4.47
CA ASN A 252 0.18 23.60 4.05
C ASN A 252 -1.18 24.26 4.42
N GLY A 253 -1.98 23.59 5.25
CA GLY A 253 -3.24 24.11 5.79
C GLY A 253 -3.09 24.69 7.20
N GLU A 254 -4.15 25.34 7.67
CA GLU A 254 -4.25 25.90 9.02
C GLU A 254 -4.70 24.88 10.07
N ALA A 255 -5.41 23.84 9.66
CA ALA A 255 -5.82 22.75 10.52
C ALA A 255 -4.83 21.58 10.45
N ALA A 256 -4.71 20.82 11.53
CA ALA A 256 -3.91 19.59 11.51
C ALA A 256 -4.45 18.60 10.47
N VAL A 257 -3.54 17.96 9.73
CA VAL A 257 -3.85 16.82 8.87
C VAL A 257 -3.87 15.56 9.72
N VAL A 258 -4.97 14.82 9.68
CA VAL A 258 -5.10 13.53 10.36
C VAL A 258 -5.28 12.44 9.32
N ALA A 259 -4.42 11.42 9.36
CA ALA A 259 -4.46 10.33 8.40
C ALA A 259 -4.32 8.98 9.11
N ILE A 260 -5.10 7.99 8.67
CA ILE A 260 -4.94 6.59 9.08
C ILE A 260 -4.30 5.81 7.94
N THR A 261 -3.25 5.04 8.24
CA THR A 261 -2.51 4.23 7.27
C THR A 261 -2.64 2.77 7.64
N THR A 262 -3.05 1.94 6.69
CA THR A 262 -3.09 0.48 6.81
C THR A 262 -2.05 -0.13 5.88
N PHE A 263 -1.20 -1.01 6.41
CA PHE A 263 -0.16 -1.73 5.70
C PHE A 263 -0.57 -3.19 5.56
N ASP A 264 -0.45 -3.77 4.37
CA ASP A 264 -0.64 -5.21 4.17
C ASP A 264 0.71 -5.94 4.36
N THR A 265 0.97 -6.34 5.60
CA THR A 265 2.19 -7.06 5.98
C THR A 265 2.22 -8.50 5.45
N SER A 266 1.07 -9.05 5.07
CA SER A 266 0.94 -10.38 4.46
C SER A 266 1.06 -10.38 2.93
N SER A 267 1.14 -9.19 2.32
CA SER A 267 1.26 -9.03 0.88
C SER A 267 2.47 -9.80 0.33
N SER A 268 2.31 -10.43 -0.84
CA SER A 268 3.43 -11.04 -1.57
C SER A 268 4.51 -10.03 -2.00
N ALA A 269 4.21 -8.73 -1.96
CA ALA A 269 5.19 -7.67 -2.17
C ALA A 269 6.18 -7.52 -0.99
N ASN A 270 5.79 -7.97 0.21
CA ASN A 270 6.64 -7.96 1.40
C ASN A 270 7.40 -9.28 1.52
N GLN A 271 8.62 -9.34 0.96
CA GLN A 271 9.45 -10.54 0.93
C GLN A 271 10.31 -10.76 2.19
N LEU A 272 10.11 -9.95 3.24
CA LEU A 272 10.86 -10.06 4.48
C LEU A 272 10.16 -11.05 5.42
N ASP A 273 9.30 -10.53 6.29
CA ASP A 273 8.42 -11.28 7.17
C ASP A 273 7.17 -10.43 7.47
N ARG A 274 6.25 -10.93 8.29
CA ARG A 274 4.99 -10.24 8.63
C ARG A 274 5.15 -9.06 9.60
N GLN A 275 6.36 -8.66 9.95
CA GLN A 275 6.57 -7.45 10.75
C GLN A 275 6.64 -6.22 9.85
N HIS A 276 5.86 -5.20 10.20
CA HIS A 276 5.94 -3.92 9.51
C HIS A 276 7.31 -3.27 9.73
N ARG A 277 7.94 -2.83 8.64
CA ARG A 277 9.17 -2.05 8.65
C ARG A 277 8.99 -0.79 7.82
N GLU A 278 9.35 0.34 8.40
CA GLU A 278 9.51 1.61 7.70
C GLU A 278 10.98 2.01 7.67
N PHE A 279 11.44 2.42 6.50
CA PHE A 279 12.80 2.84 6.23
C PHE A 279 12.79 4.36 6.03
N LEU A 280 13.24 5.08 7.05
CA LEU A 280 13.36 6.54 7.00
C LEU A 280 14.53 6.92 6.08
N LEU A 281 14.33 7.88 5.18
CA LEU A 281 15.42 8.46 4.38
C LEU A 281 16.03 9.69 5.06
N ALA A 282 15.32 10.27 6.03
CA ALA A 282 15.78 11.39 6.84
C ALA A 282 15.21 11.29 8.26
N GLY A 283 15.89 11.92 9.21
CA GLY A 283 15.48 11.95 10.61
C GLY A 283 15.63 10.61 11.31
N ARG A 284 14.82 10.40 12.35
CA ARG A 284 14.90 9.24 13.24
C ARG A 284 13.56 9.01 13.95
N GLU A 285 13.21 7.77 14.24
CA GLU A 285 12.06 7.48 15.10
C GLU A 285 12.39 7.79 16.57
N ARG A 286 11.53 8.58 17.24
CA ARG A 286 11.72 8.95 18.65
C ARG A 286 11.28 7.80 19.55
N LEU A 287 12.11 7.43 20.52
CA LEU A 287 11.73 6.47 21.56
C LEU A 287 10.78 7.13 22.55
N VAL A 288 9.77 6.37 23.01
CA VAL A 288 9.00 6.70 24.20
C VAL A 288 9.54 5.80 25.30
N GLU A 289 10.32 6.36 26.22
CA GLU A 289 10.63 5.70 27.48
C GLU A 289 9.34 5.68 28.32
N GLN A 290 8.59 4.58 28.28
CA GLN A 290 7.53 4.35 29.25
C GLN A 290 8.16 3.76 30.51
N GLY A 291 8.28 4.58 31.56
CA GLY A 291 8.56 4.10 32.90
C GLY A 291 7.34 3.35 33.44
N SER A 292 7.37 2.01 33.40
CA SER A 292 6.77 1.10 34.37
C SER A 292 6.91 -0.34 33.86
N GLN A 293 7.26 -1.25 34.77
CA GLN A 293 7.56 -2.66 34.58
C GLN A 293 6.60 -3.39 33.61
N ILE A 294 7.15 -3.92 32.52
CA ILE A 294 6.96 -5.26 31.94
C ILE A 294 7.75 -5.26 30.62
N GLU A 295 8.88 -5.96 30.64
CA GLU A 295 9.80 -6.13 29.52
C GLU A 295 9.19 -7.12 28.51
N VAL A 296 8.17 -6.71 27.74
CA VAL A 296 7.85 -7.41 26.50
C VAL A 296 8.83 -6.94 25.44
N ARG A 297 9.85 -7.78 25.21
CA ARG A 297 10.81 -7.72 24.10
C ARG A 297 10.09 -7.67 22.76
N LEU A 298 9.66 -6.48 22.34
CA LEU A 298 9.63 -6.14 20.93
C LEU A 298 11.01 -5.59 20.61
N PRO A 299 11.75 -6.10 19.61
CA PRO A 299 12.91 -5.38 19.11
C PRO A 299 12.37 -4.06 18.55
N GLN A 300 12.30 -3.03 19.40
CA GLN A 300 12.09 -1.65 18.98
C GLN A 300 13.35 -1.31 18.20
N ILE A 301 13.31 -1.53 16.89
CA ILE A 301 14.39 -1.19 15.98
C ILE A 301 14.60 0.31 16.16
N LYS A 302 15.74 0.67 16.74
CA LYS A 302 16.28 2.01 16.80
C LYS A 302 16.48 2.48 15.35
N GLY A 303 15.43 3.00 14.72
CA GLY A 303 15.41 3.34 13.31
C GLY A 303 16.04 4.71 13.09
N ASN A 304 17.37 4.76 13.00
CA ASN A 304 18.01 5.87 12.32
C ASN A 304 17.61 5.85 10.83
N ASN A 305 17.76 6.98 10.13
CA ASN A 305 17.60 6.97 8.68
C ASN A 305 18.56 5.95 8.03
N LEU A 306 18.14 5.40 6.89
CA LEU A 306 18.87 4.38 6.13
C LEU A 306 20.32 4.81 5.81
N LEU A 307 20.53 6.10 5.55
CA LEU A 307 21.82 6.64 5.15
C LEU A 307 22.86 6.60 6.28
N SER A 308 22.41 6.56 7.54
CA SER A 308 23.28 6.42 8.72
C SER A 308 24.02 5.07 8.80
N GLY A 309 23.58 4.07 8.03
CA GLY A 309 24.25 2.76 7.98
C GLY A 309 25.46 2.71 7.06
N PHE A 310 25.67 3.72 6.20
CA PHE A 310 26.82 3.78 5.30
C PHE A 310 28.01 4.48 5.95
N GLU A 311 29.22 4.06 5.57
CA GLU A 311 30.45 4.76 5.92
C GLU A 311 30.47 6.16 5.30
N LEU A 312 31.07 7.12 6.03
CA LEU A 312 31.07 8.53 5.66
C LEU A 312 31.76 8.78 4.32
N ASP A 313 32.98 8.29 4.13
CA ASP A 313 33.80 8.61 2.96
C ASP A 313 33.26 7.97 1.67
N PRO A 314 32.89 6.67 1.64
CA PRO A 314 32.28 6.06 0.46
C PRO A 314 30.93 6.70 0.07
N LEU A 315 30.11 7.09 1.05
CA LEU A 315 28.84 7.77 0.78
C LEU A 315 29.07 9.20 0.26
N ALA A 316 30.06 9.91 0.79
CA ALA A 316 30.46 11.23 0.32
C ALA A 316 30.91 11.19 -1.14
N GLU A 317 31.76 10.21 -1.49
CA GLU A 317 32.19 9.97 -2.86
C GLU A 317 31.01 9.60 -3.77
N ALA A 318 30.14 8.69 -3.33
CA ALA A 318 28.99 8.24 -4.13
C ALA A 318 27.98 9.35 -4.43
N LEU A 319 27.78 10.28 -3.48
CA LEU A 319 26.89 11.43 -3.64
C LEU A 319 27.59 12.64 -4.28
N GLY A 320 28.92 12.64 -4.36
CA GLY A 320 29.72 13.77 -4.84
C GLY A 320 29.65 15.00 -3.92
N VAL A 321 29.60 14.79 -2.60
CA VAL A 321 29.46 15.85 -1.60
C VAL A 321 30.52 15.76 -0.50
N ASP A 322 30.69 16.86 0.25
CA ASP A 322 31.63 16.87 1.36
C ASP A 322 31.20 15.94 2.50
N ARG A 323 32.19 15.38 3.20
CA ARG A 323 31.99 14.52 4.38
C ARG A 323 31.10 15.15 5.46
N GLU A 324 31.23 16.45 5.67
CA GLU A 324 30.39 17.18 6.64
C GLU A 324 28.93 17.26 6.19
N LEU A 325 28.65 17.29 4.89
CA LEU A 325 27.27 17.23 4.40
C LEU A 325 26.68 15.83 4.62
N VAL A 326 27.45 14.76 4.39
CA VAL A 326 27.03 13.40 4.72
C VAL A 326 26.72 13.26 6.20
N ARG A 327 27.57 13.81 7.08
CA ARG A 327 27.32 13.82 8.53
C ARG A 327 26.00 14.51 8.88
N LYS A 328 25.68 15.62 8.20
CA LYS A 328 24.38 16.32 8.35
C LYS A 328 23.19 15.53 7.81
N ILE A 329 23.37 14.73 6.76
CA ILE A 329 22.31 13.88 6.20
C ILE A 329 22.03 12.70 7.15
N GLN A 330 23.08 12.06 7.67
CA GLN A 330 22.97 10.96 8.62
C GLN A 330 22.40 11.42 9.97
N ASN A 331 22.69 12.66 10.37
CA ASN A 331 22.17 13.37 11.56
C ASN A 331 21.88 12.47 12.78
N PRO A 332 22.90 11.82 13.37
CA PRO A 332 22.69 10.85 14.44
C PRO A 332 22.02 11.44 15.71
N ASP A 333 22.17 12.75 15.90
CA ASP A 333 21.69 13.49 17.06
C ASP A 333 20.33 14.18 16.84
N ASP A 334 19.64 13.92 15.72
CA ASP A 334 18.33 14.50 15.43
C ASP A 334 17.27 14.01 16.43
N ARG A 335 16.68 14.93 17.19
CA ARG A 335 15.62 14.66 18.17
C ARG A 335 14.22 15.09 17.70
N ARG A 336 14.10 15.61 16.48
CA ARG A 336 12.84 16.14 15.95
C ARG A 336 11.81 15.06 15.61
N GLY A 337 12.25 13.82 15.40
CA GLY A 337 11.37 12.71 15.07
C GLY A 337 11.11 12.58 13.56
N GLU A 338 9.97 12.01 13.19
CA GLU A 338 9.60 11.78 11.78
C GLU A 338 8.74 12.90 11.17
N ILE A 339 8.24 13.83 11.99
CA ILE A 339 7.47 15.00 11.53
C ILE A 339 8.17 16.27 12.02
N VAL A 340 8.76 17.02 11.11
CA VAL A 340 9.57 18.22 11.41
C VAL A 340 8.81 19.50 11.08
N LEU A 341 9.14 20.60 11.76
CA LEU A 341 8.56 21.92 11.49
C LEU A 341 9.31 22.63 10.36
N VAL A 342 8.57 23.13 9.35
CA VAL A 342 9.13 23.96 8.28
C VAL A 342 8.82 25.43 8.58
N THR A 343 9.80 26.16 9.10
CA THR A 343 9.62 27.54 9.58
C THR A 343 9.19 28.52 8.48
N SER A 344 9.87 28.48 7.33
CA SER A 344 9.67 29.41 6.20
C SER A 344 8.63 28.96 5.18
N GLY A 345 7.90 27.88 5.46
CA GLY A 345 7.01 27.23 4.50
C GLY A 345 7.77 26.41 3.44
N LEU A 346 7.16 25.31 2.99
CA LEU A 346 7.77 24.43 1.99
C LEU A 346 7.57 24.99 0.57
N GLN A 347 8.66 25.19 -0.16
CA GLN A 347 8.64 25.61 -1.57
C GLN A 347 8.85 24.38 -2.47
N VAL A 348 7.78 23.95 -3.14
CA VAL A 348 7.79 22.81 -4.09
C VAL A 348 6.98 23.21 -5.32
N LEU A 349 7.42 22.81 -6.51
CA LEU A 349 6.65 23.00 -7.73
C LEU A 349 5.31 22.23 -7.66
N GLN A 350 4.21 22.95 -7.85
CA GLN A 350 2.87 22.39 -7.90
C GLN A 350 2.22 22.74 -9.24
N ALA A 351 1.45 21.80 -9.80
CA ALA A 351 0.55 22.13 -10.90
C ALA A 351 -0.44 23.21 -10.42
N SER A 352 -0.68 24.23 -11.25
CA SER A 352 -1.70 25.24 -10.96
C SER A 352 -3.09 24.60 -10.88
N ARG A 353 -4.00 25.13 -10.05
CA ARG A 353 -5.38 24.61 -9.98
C ARG A 353 -6.09 24.56 -11.33
N GLN A 354 -5.79 25.51 -12.22
CA GLN A 354 -6.30 25.52 -13.60
C GLN A 354 -5.78 24.35 -14.44
N SER A 355 -4.50 23.98 -14.30
CA SER A 355 -3.94 22.83 -15.02
C SER A 355 -4.46 21.49 -14.49
N GLU A 356 -4.71 21.36 -13.19
CA GLU A 356 -5.41 20.18 -12.63
C GLU A 356 -6.87 20.07 -13.13
N GLN A 357 -7.56 21.20 -13.31
CA GLN A 357 -8.95 21.24 -13.76
C GLN A 357 -9.08 20.94 -15.27
N LEU A 358 -8.17 21.49 -16.09
CA LEU A 358 -8.01 21.13 -17.50
C LEU A 358 -7.59 19.67 -17.70
N ALA A 359 -6.75 19.13 -16.81
CA ALA A 359 -6.41 17.69 -16.82
C ALA A 359 -7.62 16.81 -16.50
N ARG A 360 -8.48 17.21 -15.55
CA ARG A 360 -9.76 16.52 -15.29
C ARG A 360 -10.71 16.56 -16.49
N GLU A 361 -10.80 17.69 -17.19
CA GLU A 361 -11.62 17.81 -18.41
C GLU A 361 -11.07 16.96 -19.56
N ARG A 362 -9.73 16.83 -19.66
CA ARG A 362 -9.08 15.92 -20.61
C ARG A 362 -9.30 14.45 -20.23
N GLU A 363 -9.22 14.07 -18.95
CA GLU A 363 -9.52 12.72 -18.45
C GLU A 363 -10.96 12.30 -18.79
N VAL A 364 -11.95 13.19 -18.68
CA VAL A 364 -13.35 12.91 -19.03
C VAL A 364 -13.54 12.72 -20.54
N ARG A 365 -12.76 13.40 -21.38
CA ARG A 365 -12.77 13.19 -22.84
C ARG A 365 -11.99 11.95 -23.30
N GLN A 366 -11.15 11.39 -22.43
CA GLN A 366 -10.30 10.23 -22.69
C GLN A 366 -10.86 8.95 -22.05
N GLU A 367 -12.19 8.78 -22.02
CA GLU A 367 -12.72 7.43 -22.15
C GLU A 367 -12.29 6.95 -23.54
N CYS A 368 -11.38 5.97 -23.57
CA CYS A 368 -10.82 5.41 -24.79
C CYS A 368 -11.93 5.20 -25.82
N GLN A 369 -11.94 5.98 -26.90
CA GLN A 369 -12.69 5.64 -28.09
C GLN A 369 -12.26 4.23 -28.49
N GLU A 370 -13.19 3.28 -28.37
CA GLU A 370 -13.06 1.93 -28.86
C GLU A 370 -12.56 2.00 -30.31
N GLY A 371 -11.29 1.66 -30.54
CA GLY A 371 -10.74 1.53 -31.89
C GLY A 371 -9.34 2.07 -32.17
N ARG A 372 -8.67 2.81 -31.26
CA ARG A 372 -7.25 3.16 -31.46
C ARG A 372 -6.42 2.88 -30.21
N GLY A 373 -5.53 1.89 -30.30
CA GLY A 373 -4.65 1.48 -29.22
C GLY A 373 -3.75 2.63 -28.77
N CYS A 374 -3.90 3.06 -27.52
CA CYS A 374 -2.95 3.98 -26.89
C CYS A 374 -1.66 3.22 -26.58
N GLN A 375 -0.62 3.46 -27.37
CA GLN A 375 0.74 3.03 -27.05
C GLN A 375 1.36 4.06 -26.09
N SER A 376 1.33 3.76 -24.79
CA SER A 376 2.30 4.33 -23.85
C SER A 376 3.24 3.21 -23.43
N ASN A 377 4.53 3.51 -23.32
CA ASN A 377 5.49 2.57 -22.78
C ASN A 377 5.02 2.13 -21.38
N VAL A 378 5.09 0.83 -21.06
CA VAL A 378 4.61 0.28 -19.77
C VAL A 378 5.18 1.03 -18.55
N LEU A 379 6.41 1.54 -18.67
CA LEU A 379 7.08 2.39 -17.68
C LEU A 379 6.43 3.77 -17.55
N GLU A 380 6.14 4.45 -18.65
CA GLU A 380 5.52 5.79 -18.66
C GLU A 380 4.08 5.73 -18.11
N ALA A 381 3.33 4.69 -18.48
CA ALA A 381 2.01 4.42 -17.92
C ALA A 381 2.07 4.16 -16.40
N TYR A 382 3.14 3.53 -15.89
CA TYR A 382 3.35 3.30 -14.45
C TYR A 382 3.72 4.58 -13.69
N CYS A 383 4.60 5.40 -14.27
CA CYS A 383 5.08 6.65 -13.67
C CYS A 383 4.00 7.74 -13.59
N THR A 384 3.00 7.68 -14.46
CA THR A 384 1.88 8.62 -14.52
C THR A 384 0.60 8.07 -13.89
N MET A 385 0.64 6.86 -13.29
CA MET A 385 -0.54 6.28 -12.66
C MET A 385 -1.10 7.18 -11.57
N LYS A 386 -2.41 7.39 -11.62
CA LYS A 386 -3.14 8.03 -10.53
C LYS A 386 -2.99 7.19 -9.26
N ILE A 387 -2.40 7.79 -8.23
CA ILE A 387 -2.18 7.13 -6.94
C ILE A 387 -3.25 7.44 -5.90
N ARG A 388 -4.16 8.38 -6.20
CA ARG A 388 -5.14 8.90 -5.22
C ARG A 388 -6.56 8.95 -5.77
N GLN A 389 -7.53 8.78 -4.88
CA GLN A 389 -8.93 8.99 -5.21
C GLN A 389 -9.73 9.45 -3.99
N ASN A 390 -10.54 10.51 -4.16
CA ASN A 390 -11.44 10.97 -3.10
C ASN A 390 -12.68 10.08 -3.00
N ILE A 391 -12.87 9.43 -1.86
CA ILE A 391 -14.06 8.60 -1.56
C ILE A 391 -14.97 9.27 -0.52
N GLY A 392 -14.63 10.47 -0.06
CA GLY A 392 -15.43 11.26 0.86
C GLY A 392 -16.59 11.99 0.18
N ASP A 393 -16.44 12.33 -1.10
CA ASP A 393 -17.43 13.05 -1.91
C ASP A 393 -18.79 12.30 -2.00
N PRO A 394 -19.90 12.91 -1.55
CA PRO A 394 -21.24 12.31 -1.65
C PRO A 394 -21.68 12.00 -3.09
N SER A 395 -21.22 12.77 -4.09
CA SER A 395 -21.60 12.58 -5.49
C SER A 395 -21.09 11.27 -6.10
N ARG A 396 -20.10 10.64 -5.45
CA ARG A 396 -19.45 9.39 -5.89
C ARG A 396 -19.98 8.17 -5.16
N ALA A 397 -21.15 8.26 -4.54
CA ALA A 397 -21.77 7.13 -3.84
C ALA A 397 -22.23 6.06 -4.85
N ASP A 398 -21.85 4.80 -4.59
CA ASP A 398 -22.31 3.64 -5.38
C ASP A 398 -23.68 3.16 -4.90
N TYR A 399 -23.90 3.24 -3.60
CA TYR A 399 -25.20 2.98 -2.97
C TYR A 399 -25.61 4.22 -2.22
N PHE A 400 -26.81 4.72 -2.54
CA PHE A 400 -27.38 5.89 -1.89
C PHE A 400 -28.83 5.60 -1.52
N ASN A 401 -29.15 5.83 -0.25
CA ASN A 401 -30.52 5.85 0.23
C ASN A 401 -30.71 7.16 1.02
N PRO A 402 -31.62 8.06 0.61
CA PRO A 402 -31.79 9.37 1.23
C PRO A 402 -32.31 9.30 2.67
N ARG A 403 -32.77 8.14 3.15
CA ARG A 403 -33.19 7.92 4.54
C ARG A 403 -32.21 7.06 5.34
N ALA A 404 -31.47 6.16 4.69
CA ALA A 404 -30.53 5.28 5.39
C ALA A 404 -29.07 5.76 5.36
N GLY A 405 -28.57 6.33 4.25
CA GLY A 405 -27.18 6.76 4.15
C GLY A 405 -26.54 6.55 2.77
N ARG A 406 -25.21 6.38 2.74
CA ARG A 406 -24.45 6.17 1.51
C ARG A 406 -23.22 5.29 1.68
N ILE A 407 -22.81 4.61 0.62
CA ILE A 407 -21.58 3.82 0.52
C ILE A 407 -20.86 4.18 -0.78
N THR A 408 -19.56 4.45 -0.69
CA THR A 408 -18.64 4.64 -1.81
C THR A 408 -17.54 3.58 -1.71
N THR A 409 -17.42 2.74 -2.73
CA THR A 409 -16.40 1.70 -2.86
C THR A 409 -15.30 2.16 -3.81
N LEU A 410 -14.05 1.82 -3.48
CA LEU A 410 -12.87 2.09 -4.27
C LEU A 410 -12.09 0.79 -4.46
N ASN A 411 -12.05 0.32 -5.70
CA ASN A 411 -11.38 -0.89 -6.15
C ASN A 411 -10.47 -0.59 -7.35
N SER A 412 -9.80 -1.61 -7.88
CA SER A 412 -8.89 -1.47 -9.03
C SER A 412 -9.55 -1.02 -10.34
N GLN A 413 -10.88 -1.11 -10.46
CA GLN A 413 -11.60 -0.56 -11.62
C GLN A 413 -11.66 0.98 -11.57
N LYS A 414 -11.75 1.57 -10.37
CA LYS A 414 -11.80 3.04 -10.18
C LYS A 414 -10.44 3.67 -9.97
N LEU A 415 -9.48 2.91 -9.45
CA LEU A 415 -8.11 3.37 -9.18
C LEU A 415 -7.13 2.23 -9.55
N PRO A 416 -6.63 2.18 -10.80
CA PRO A 416 -5.87 1.03 -11.33
C PRO A 416 -4.65 0.62 -10.51
N ILE A 417 -4.00 1.55 -9.79
CA ILE A 417 -2.84 1.23 -8.94
C ILE A 417 -3.19 0.22 -7.82
N LEU A 418 -4.47 0.12 -7.43
CA LEU A 418 -4.92 -0.85 -6.45
C LEU A 418 -4.69 -2.29 -6.88
N ARG A 419 -4.60 -2.58 -8.20
CA ARG A 419 -4.21 -3.91 -8.69
C ARG A 419 -2.78 -4.30 -8.30
N PHE A 420 -1.90 -3.34 -8.05
CA PHE A 420 -0.53 -3.59 -7.57
C PHE A 420 -0.48 -3.64 -6.04
N VAL A 421 -1.26 -2.81 -5.37
CA VAL A 421 -1.34 -2.76 -3.90
C VAL A 421 -2.14 -3.94 -3.33
N GLN A 422 -3.03 -4.55 -4.12
CA GLN A 422 -3.91 -5.66 -3.72
C GLN A 422 -4.83 -5.31 -2.54
N MET A 423 -5.27 -4.04 -2.46
CA MET A 423 -6.14 -3.53 -1.41
C MET A 423 -7.25 -2.67 -1.99
N SER A 424 -8.38 -2.57 -1.28
CA SER A 424 -9.51 -1.70 -1.63
C SER A 424 -9.98 -0.91 -0.41
N ALA A 425 -10.85 0.07 -0.63
CA ALA A 425 -11.40 0.89 0.44
C ALA A 425 -12.90 1.12 0.25
N VAL A 426 -13.60 1.27 1.37
CA VAL A 426 -15.02 1.62 1.41
C VAL A 426 -15.21 2.79 2.35
N ARG A 427 -15.90 3.83 1.91
CA ARG A 427 -16.38 4.92 2.76
C ARG A 427 -17.88 4.82 2.91
N ALA A 428 -18.38 4.85 4.13
CA ALA A 428 -19.82 4.75 4.35
C ALA A 428 -20.32 5.66 5.47
N LEU A 429 -21.56 6.09 5.33
CA LEU A 429 -22.28 6.93 6.26
C LEU A 429 -23.67 6.33 6.46
N LEU A 430 -24.07 6.15 7.71
CA LEU A 430 -25.42 5.78 8.12
C LEU A 430 -26.07 6.95 8.85
N ARG A 431 -27.31 7.28 8.47
CA ARG A 431 -28.15 8.21 9.22
C ARG A 431 -28.57 7.61 10.57
N PRO A 432 -29.06 8.42 11.52
CA PRO A 432 -29.55 7.91 12.79
C PRO A 432 -30.53 6.74 12.60
N ASN A 433 -30.38 5.69 13.40
CA ASN A 433 -31.18 4.46 13.40
C ASN A 433 -31.12 3.62 12.10
N ALA A 434 -30.37 4.04 11.08
CA ALA A 434 -30.23 3.29 9.84
C ALA A 434 -29.36 2.05 10.03
N ILE A 435 -29.58 1.04 9.17
CA ILE A 435 -28.93 -0.27 9.27
C ILE A 435 -28.12 -0.53 7.99
N ARG A 436 -26.85 -0.91 8.13
CA ARG A 436 -26.14 -1.62 7.06
C ARG A 436 -26.55 -3.08 7.14
N SER A 437 -27.12 -3.60 6.05
CA SER A 437 -27.60 -4.98 5.98
C SER A 437 -26.54 -6.00 6.43
N PRO A 438 -26.96 -7.12 7.03
CA PRO A 438 -26.07 -8.26 7.23
C PRO A 438 -25.39 -8.64 5.91
N HIS A 439 -24.07 -8.79 5.96
CA HIS A 439 -23.23 -9.19 4.82
C HIS A 439 -21.93 -9.81 5.33
N TRP A 440 -21.23 -10.53 4.47
CA TRP A 440 -19.84 -10.94 4.72
C TRP A 440 -18.96 -10.55 3.53
N ASN A 441 -17.66 -10.44 3.78
CA ASN A 441 -16.67 -10.24 2.72
C ASN A 441 -16.26 -11.60 2.15
N VAL A 442 -16.33 -11.74 0.82
CA VAL A 442 -16.12 -13.03 0.14
C VAL A 442 -14.63 -13.34 -0.04
N ASN A 443 -13.80 -12.33 -0.28
CA ASN A 443 -12.40 -12.48 -0.69
C ASN A 443 -11.43 -11.51 0.03
N ALA A 444 -11.83 -10.93 1.16
CA ALA A 444 -10.99 -9.97 1.90
C ALA A 444 -11.31 -9.91 3.40
N HIS A 445 -10.31 -9.58 4.21
CA HIS A 445 -10.51 -9.03 5.55
C HIS A 445 -10.98 -7.57 5.47
N SER A 446 -11.62 -7.07 6.52
CA SER A 446 -12.14 -5.69 6.56
C SER A 446 -11.66 -5.01 7.83
N ILE A 447 -10.80 -4.00 7.67
CA ILE A 447 -10.30 -3.16 8.75
C ILE A 447 -11.23 -1.95 8.80
N VAL A 448 -12.13 -1.90 9.77
CA VAL A 448 -13.16 -0.85 9.92
C VAL A 448 -12.66 0.18 10.92
N TYR A 449 -12.59 1.44 10.52
CA TYR A 449 -12.22 2.55 11.41
C TYR A 449 -13.36 3.57 11.49
N ALA A 450 -13.82 3.83 12.72
CA ALA A 450 -14.90 4.77 12.98
C ALA A 450 -14.40 6.22 12.93
N LEU A 451 -14.95 7.00 12.00
CA LEU A 451 -14.56 8.38 11.75
C LEU A 451 -15.36 9.37 12.58
N ARG A 452 -16.66 9.13 12.75
CA ARG A 452 -17.56 10.00 13.49
C ARG A 452 -18.77 9.21 14.01
N GLY A 453 -19.21 9.60 15.20
CA GLY A 453 -20.35 9.01 15.89
C GLY A 453 -20.09 7.59 16.39
N TYR A 454 -21.17 6.85 16.66
CA TYR A 454 -21.08 5.45 17.09
C TYR A 454 -22.18 4.59 16.46
N SER A 455 -21.89 3.30 16.37
CA SER A 455 -22.83 2.29 15.87
C SER A 455 -22.74 1.02 16.70
N ARG A 456 -23.89 0.38 16.92
CA ARG A 456 -23.92 -1.00 17.42
C ARG A 456 -23.53 -1.92 16.27
N VAL A 457 -22.46 -2.66 16.45
CA VAL A 457 -21.94 -3.62 15.46
C VAL A 457 -22.09 -5.02 16.01
N GLN A 458 -22.48 -5.95 15.15
CA GLN A 458 -22.50 -7.38 15.44
C GLN A 458 -21.64 -8.11 14.42
N VAL A 459 -20.83 -9.05 14.89
CA VAL A 459 -20.02 -9.92 14.03
C VAL A 459 -20.23 -11.38 14.45
N VAL A 460 -20.49 -12.23 13.47
CA VAL A 460 -20.79 -13.65 13.65
C VAL A 460 -19.74 -14.49 12.90
N GLY A 461 -19.17 -15.46 13.60
CA GLY A 461 -18.16 -16.38 13.05
C GLY A 461 -18.77 -17.59 12.35
N HIS A 462 -17.90 -18.47 11.83
CA HIS A 462 -18.30 -19.66 11.06
C HIS A 462 -19.20 -20.66 11.81
N ARG A 463 -19.19 -20.66 13.15
CA ARG A 463 -20.06 -21.52 13.99
C ARG A 463 -21.45 -20.93 14.25
N GLY A 464 -21.79 -19.79 13.63
CA GLY A 464 -23.02 -19.05 13.95
C GLY A 464 -22.98 -18.34 15.31
N GLN A 465 -21.87 -18.45 16.06
CA GLN A 465 -21.67 -17.76 17.32
C GLN A 465 -21.29 -16.30 17.09
N THR A 466 -21.87 -15.41 17.90
CA THR A 466 -21.53 -14.00 17.85
C THR A 466 -20.18 -13.76 18.52
N VAL A 467 -19.19 -13.36 17.73
CA VAL A 467 -17.82 -13.10 18.19
C VAL A 467 -17.62 -11.63 18.59
N PHE A 468 -18.53 -10.74 18.18
CA PHE A 468 -18.55 -9.34 18.60
C PHE A 468 -19.99 -8.85 18.72
N VAL A 469 -20.33 -8.24 19.86
CA VAL A 469 -21.49 -7.35 20.00
C VAL A 469 -21.04 -6.17 20.84
N GLY A 470 -21.13 -4.97 20.29
CA GLY A 470 -20.71 -3.78 21.02
C GLY A 470 -20.93 -2.50 20.24
N GLU A 471 -20.64 -1.39 20.89
CA GLU A 471 -20.58 -0.09 20.25
C GLU A 471 -19.18 0.14 19.68
N LEU A 472 -19.12 0.48 18.39
CA LEU A 472 -17.91 0.97 17.74
C LEU A 472 -17.99 2.50 17.70
N ARG A 473 -17.08 3.17 18.40
CA ARG A 473 -17.07 4.63 18.59
C ARG A 473 -15.95 5.30 17.79
N GLN A 474 -16.09 6.59 17.52
CA GLN A 474 -15.08 7.40 16.82
C GLN A 474 -13.66 7.17 17.39
N GLY A 475 -12.70 6.94 16.49
CA GLY A 475 -11.31 6.69 16.85
C GLY A 475 -10.96 5.22 17.06
N GLN A 476 -11.96 4.34 17.18
CA GLN A 476 -11.76 2.91 17.34
C GLN A 476 -11.70 2.19 16.00
N LEU A 477 -11.03 1.04 16.02
CA LEU A 477 -10.82 0.14 14.89
C LEU A 477 -11.41 -1.23 15.20
N LEU A 478 -12.08 -1.85 14.23
CA LEU A 478 -12.57 -3.23 14.33
C LEU A 478 -12.10 -4.02 13.11
N VAL A 479 -11.41 -5.13 13.34
CA VAL A 479 -11.02 -6.05 12.27
C VAL A 479 -12.08 -7.12 12.13
N VAL A 480 -12.67 -7.24 10.94
CA VAL A 480 -13.61 -8.30 10.60
C VAL A 480 -12.95 -9.26 9.62
N PRO A 481 -12.68 -10.51 10.01
CA PRO A 481 -12.08 -11.48 9.11
C PRO A 481 -12.96 -11.79 7.89
N GLN A 482 -12.34 -12.32 6.83
CA GLN A 482 -13.05 -12.83 5.67
C GLN A 482 -14.13 -13.85 6.09
N TYR A 483 -15.28 -13.85 5.41
CA TYR A 483 -16.46 -14.69 5.67
C TYR A 483 -17.22 -14.44 6.98
N PHE A 484 -16.68 -13.68 7.93
CA PHE A 484 -17.44 -13.34 9.13
C PHE A 484 -18.58 -12.40 8.74
N ALA A 485 -19.80 -12.76 9.16
CA ALA A 485 -20.98 -11.96 8.86
C ALA A 485 -21.03 -10.76 9.81
N MET A 486 -21.30 -9.58 9.28
CA MET A 486 -21.33 -8.33 10.03
C MET A 486 -22.55 -7.49 9.68
N MET A 487 -23.04 -6.74 10.66
CA MET A 487 -24.07 -5.71 10.47
C MET A 487 -23.80 -4.50 11.35
N PHE A 488 -24.27 -3.33 10.90
CA PHE A 488 -24.15 -2.07 11.62
C PHE A 488 -25.53 -1.49 11.82
N GLN A 489 -25.79 -0.98 13.01
CA GLN A 489 -26.97 -0.20 13.32
C GLN A 489 -26.52 1.13 13.92
N ALA A 490 -26.66 2.20 13.16
CA ALA A 490 -26.45 3.54 13.69
C ALA A 490 -27.47 3.81 14.80
N GLN A 491 -27.07 4.61 15.78
CA GLN A 491 -27.89 4.89 16.95
C GLN A 491 -28.50 6.29 16.81
N ARG A 492 -28.33 7.17 17.82
CA ARG A 492 -28.96 8.49 17.87
C ARG A 492 -28.32 9.53 16.95
N GLU A 493 -27.13 9.27 16.45
CA GLU A 493 -26.39 10.18 15.56
C GLU A 493 -25.92 9.48 14.28
N THR A 494 -25.46 10.29 13.33
CA THR A 494 -24.87 9.80 12.09
C THR A 494 -23.58 9.04 12.38
N PHE A 495 -23.47 7.82 11.87
CA PHE A 495 -22.27 7.01 11.98
C PHE A 495 -21.49 7.02 10.67
N GLU A 496 -20.22 7.41 10.71
CA GLU A 496 -19.33 7.45 9.56
C GLU A 496 -18.13 6.54 9.81
N TRP A 497 -17.80 5.69 8.84
CA TRP A 497 -16.61 4.85 8.89
C TRP A 497 -15.91 4.76 7.54
N VAL A 498 -14.63 4.43 7.59
CA VAL A 498 -13.86 3.94 6.44
C VAL A 498 -13.51 2.48 6.72
N SER A 499 -13.52 1.64 5.69
CA SER A 499 -13.00 0.29 5.78
C SER A 499 -11.94 0.05 4.72
N ILE A 500 -10.76 -0.37 5.14
CA ILE A 500 -9.71 -0.86 4.26
C ILE A 500 -9.85 -2.38 4.14
N LYS A 501 -9.75 -2.92 2.93
CA LYS A 501 -9.91 -4.35 2.65
C LYS A 501 -8.67 -4.91 1.96
N THR A 502 -8.29 -6.13 2.33
CA THR A 502 -7.06 -6.82 1.90
C THR A 502 -7.19 -7.50 0.53
N ASN A 503 -7.97 -6.90 -0.38
CA ASN A 503 -8.11 -7.35 -1.76
C ASN A 503 -8.48 -6.15 -2.63
N ASP A 504 -7.95 -6.03 -3.85
CA ASP A 504 -8.21 -4.87 -4.72
C ASP A 504 -9.63 -4.83 -5.29
N ASN A 505 -10.29 -5.97 -5.41
CA ASN A 505 -11.68 -6.08 -5.84
C ASN A 505 -12.51 -6.84 -4.80
N ALA A 506 -12.55 -6.30 -3.58
CA ALA A 506 -13.26 -6.95 -2.48
C ALA A 506 -14.77 -7.02 -2.74
N MET A 507 -15.32 -8.23 -2.64
CA MET A 507 -16.72 -8.53 -2.90
C MET A 507 -17.49 -8.76 -1.59
N THR A 508 -18.74 -8.30 -1.55
CA THR A 508 -19.66 -8.56 -0.43
C THR A 508 -20.85 -9.39 -0.89
N SER A 509 -21.32 -10.29 -0.05
CA SER A 509 -22.51 -11.11 -0.32
C SER A 509 -23.82 -10.41 0.07
N ALA A 510 -24.95 -10.99 -0.36
CA ALA A 510 -26.28 -10.63 0.11
C ALA A 510 -27.17 -11.87 0.22
N LEU A 511 -27.94 -11.98 1.31
CA LEU A 511 -28.90 -13.06 1.53
C LEU A 511 -30.03 -13.10 0.48
N ARG A 512 -30.38 -11.94 -0.11
CA ARG A 512 -31.46 -11.80 -1.10
C ARG A 512 -31.22 -12.57 -2.40
N GLY A 513 -29.99 -13.04 -2.65
CA GLY A 513 -29.64 -13.84 -3.83
C GLY A 513 -30.25 -15.25 -3.85
N MET A 514 -30.77 -15.75 -2.72
CA MET A 514 -31.30 -17.11 -2.65
C MET A 514 -32.67 -17.26 -3.35
N PRO A 515 -32.93 -18.37 -4.07
CA PRO A 515 -34.25 -18.70 -4.61
C PRO A 515 -35.29 -18.89 -3.50
N VAL A 516 -36.56 -18.58 -3.79
CA VAL A 516 -37.67 -18.66 -2.81
C VAL A 516 -37.85 -20.08 -2.28
N GLU A 517 -37.84 -21.09 -3.17
CA GLU A 517 -37.95 -22.50 -2.78
C GLU A 517 -36.82 -22.95 -1.84
N VAL A 518 -35.61 -22.45 -2.08
CA VAL A 518 -34.46 -22.76 -1.21
C VAL A 518 -34.70 -22.18 0.17
N LEU A 519 -35.19 -20.94 0.28
CA LEU A 519 -35.52 -20.31 1.57
C LEU A 519 -36.63 -21.08 2.32
N MET A 520 -37.70 -21.46 1.61
CA MET A 520 -38.81 -22.23 2.18
C MET A 520 -38.33 -23.52 2.81
N ASN A 521 -37.57 -24.33 2.06
CA ASN A 521 -37.07 -25.61 2.52
C ASN A 521 -35.96 -25.48 3.58
N SER A 522 -35.10 -24.46 3.47
CA SER A 522 -33.99 -24.26 4.41
C SER A 522 -34.44 -23.77 5.79
N TYR A 523 -35.50 -22.95 5.84
CA TYR A 523 -35.99 -22.35 7.08
C TYR A 523 -37.32 -22.95 7.56
N CYS A 524 -37.88 -23.92 6.83
CA CYS A 524 -39.21 -24.49 7.09
C CYS A 524 -40.30 -23.41 7.18
N ILE A 525 -40.29 -22.47 6.24
CA ILE A 525 -41.23 -21.34 6.18
C ILE A 525 -42.14 -21.44 4.96
N SER A 526 -43.31 -20.79 5.03
CA SER A 526 -44.25 -20.73 3.91
C SER A 526 -43.69 -19.93 2.73
N ARG A 527 -44.32 -20.07 1.55
CA ARG A 527 -43.95 -19.27 0.38
C ARG A 527 -44.12 -17.78 0.66
N GLU A 528 -45.20 -17.42 1.34
CA GLU A 528 -45.53 -16.04 1.72
C GLU A 528 -44.46 -15.47 2.65
N GLU A 529 -44.03 -16.22 3.67
CA GLU A 529 -42.95 -15.85 4.59
C GLU A 529 -41.59 -15.71 3.88
N ALA A 530 -41.26 -16.63 2.97
CA ALA A 530 -40.05 -16.56 2.16
C ALA A 530 -40.06 -15.33 1.23
N MET A 531 -41.21 -15.01 0.63
CA MET A 531 -41.40 -13.79 -0.17
C MET A 531 -41.28 -12.54 0.71
N GLN A 532 -41.84 -12.54 1.93
CA GLN A 532 -41.65 -11.45 2.88
C GLN A 532 -40.17 -11.28 3.25
N LEU A 533 -39.45 -12.35 3.57
CA LEU A 533 -38.03 -12.31 3.90
C LEU A 533 -37.20 -11.67 2.77
N LYS A 534 -37.54 -11.98 1.51
CA LYS A 534 -36.82 -11.50 0.32
C LYS A 534 -37.21 -10.07 -0.09
N PHE A 535 -38.47 -9.69 0.09
CA PHE A 535 -39.05 -8.48 -0.54
C PHE A 535 -39.62 -7.44 0.43
N ASN A 536 -39.71 -7.70 1.75
CA ASN A 536 -40.29 -6.74 2.71
C ASN A 536 -39.44 -5.46 2.92
N ARG A 537 -38.19 -5.46 2.43
CA ARG A 537 -37.33 -4.27 2.34
C ARG A 537 -37.48 -3.53 1.00
N GLY A 538 -38.39 -3.94 0.13
CA GLY A 538 -38.65 -3.34 -1.17
C GLY A 538 -37.40 -3.30 -2.06
N ASN A 539 -37.07 -2.12 -2.54
CA ASN A 539 -35.89 -1.87 -3.39
C ASN A 539 -34.67 -1.42 -2.58
N GLU A 540 -34.73 -1.42 -1.24
CA GLU A 540 -33.56 -1.09 -0.43
C GLU A 540 -32.46 -2.15 -0.60
N LEU A 541 -31.26 -1.70 -0.96
CA LEU A 541 -30.07 -2.52 -1.14
C LEU A 541 -28.97 -2.00 -0.23
N ALA A 542 -28.30 -2.90 0.49
CA ALA A 542 -27.20 -2.66 1.41
C ALA A 542 -27.48 -1.74 2.62
N LEU A 543 -28.24 -0.66 2.44
CA LEU A 543 -28.56 0.37 3.42
C LEU A 543 -30.08 0.39 3.64
N PHE A 544 -30.49 0.07 4.86
CA PHE A 544 -31.87 -0.10 5.23
C PHE A 544 -32.36 1.04 6.12
N THR A 545 -33.55 1.54 5.80
CA THR A 545 -34.22 2.57 6.60
C THR A 545 -34.65 1.97 7.94
N SER A 546 -34.64 2.80 8.98
CA SER A 546 -35.03 2.39 10.33
C SER A 546 -36.50 1.94 10.36
N LYS A 547 -36.87 1.13 11.36
CA LYS A 547 -38.29 0.73 11.56
C LYS A 547 -39.15 1.95 11.90
N ILE A 548 -38.67 2.80 12.81
CA ILE A 548 -39.32 4.05 13.26
C ILE A 548 -39.68 4.92 12.06
N GLU A 549 -38.74 5.13 11.15
CA GLU A 549 -38.95 5.99 9.99
C GLU A 549 -39.88 5.36 8.95
N ARG A 550 -39.86 4.02 8.80
CA ARG A 550 -40.84 3.31 7.97
C ARG A 550 -42.26 3.37 8.53
N GLU A 551 -42.40 3.34 9.85
CA GLU A 551 -43.70 3.50 10.52
C GLU A 551 -44.23 4.93 10.38
N ALA A 552 -43.36 5.94 10.56
CA ALA A 552 -43.71 7.34 10.34
C ALA A 552 -44.22 7.61 8.91
N ILE A 553 -43.62 6.98 7.90
CA ILE A 553 -44.07 7.08 6.50
C ILE A 553 -45.47 6.48 6.33
N ARG A 554 -45.71 5.29 6.88
CA ARG A 554 -47.01 4.61 6.79
C ARG A 554 -48.14 5.37 7.47
N THR A 555 -47.82 6.21 8.45
CA THR A 555 -48.81 7.09 9.11
C THR A 555 -49.00 8.43 8.41
N SER A 556 -48.11 8.80 7.49
CA SER A 556 -48.16 10.07 6.72
C SER A 556 -48.71 9.94 5.30
N VAL A 557 -49.00 8.70 4.88
CA VAL A 557 -49.72 8.33 3.65
C VAL A 557 -51.07 7.79 4.07
#